data_AF-X1M3N4-F1
#
_entry.id   AF-X1M3N4-F1
#
_cell.length_a   1.000
_cell.length_b   1.000
_cell.length_c   1.000
_cell.angle_alpha   90.00
_cell.angle_beta   90.00
_cell.angle_gamma   90.00
#
_symmetry.space_group_name_H-M   'P 1'
#
loop_
_entity.id
_entity.type
_entity.pdbx_description
1 polymer ?
#
loop_
_entity_poly.entity_id
_entity_poly.type
_entity_poly.pdbx_seq_one_letter_code
_entity_poly.pdbx_strand_id
1 'polypeptide(L)'
;LFIILAIIFGIVLHKTTYGRKLFAIGNNSTAARFFGINVNRIRFFNFALIGLFSGLASVLLTSRIGSTRPNIATGWELEIITITVLGGVYISGGAGNILGVVISIFMVGLARFGMGLVNV
;
A
#
# COMPACT_ATOMS: atom_id res chain seq x y z
N LEU A 1 7.21 -13.01 -3.17
CA LEU A 1 6.55 -11.85 -3.81
C LEU A 1 6.56 -10.61 -2.90
N PHE A 2 5.98 -10.68 -1.71
CA PHE A 2 5.86 -9.54 -0.78
C PHE A 2 7.20 -8.86 -0.43
N ILE A 3 8.21 -9.62 0.02
CA ILE A 3 9.53 -9.05 0.40
C ILE A 3 10.21 -8.36 -0.78
N ILE A 4 10.14 -8.95 -1.97
CA ILE A 4 10.72 -8.39 -3.20
C ILE A 4 10.05 -7.05 -3.53
N LEU A 5 8.71 -7.00 -3.47
CA LEU A 5 7.96 -5.76 -3.70
C LEU A 5 8.26 -4.71 -2.63
N ALA A 6 8.34 -5.10 -1.36
CA ALA A 6 8.66 -4.18 -0.27
C ALA A 6 10.05 -3.54 -0.45
N ILE A 7 11.05 -4.30 -0.90
CA ILE A 7 12.40 -3.77 -1.18
C ILE A 7 12.37 -2.83 -2.39
N ILE A 8 11.72 -3.23 -3.49
CA ILE A 8 11.61 -2.39 -4.70
C ILE A 8 10.93 -1.07 -4.36
N PHE A 9 9.76 -1.11 -3.71
CA PHE A 9 9.02 0.09 -3.35
C PHE A 9 9.73 0.92 -2.28
N GLY A 10 10.48 0.30 -1.36
CA GLY A 10 11.30 1.04 -0.40
C GLY A 10 12.40 1.83 -1.07
N ILE A 11 13.10 1.23 -2.05
CA ILE A 11 14.13 1.92 -2.83
C ILE A 11 13.50 3.01 -3.71
N VAL A 12 12.38 2.70 -4.38
CA VAL A 12 11.68 3.68 -5.21
C VAL A 12 11.23 4.88 -4.37
N LEU A 13 10.64 4.65 -3.21
CA LEU A 13 10.08 5.73 -2.39
C LEU A 13 11.18 6.55 -1.69
N HIS A 14 12.26 5.91 -1.23
CA HIS A 14 13.29 6.56 -0.41
C HIS A 14 14.50 7.06 -1.21
N LYS A 15 14.82 6.46 -2.37
CA LYS A 15 15.99 6.83 -3.18
C LYS A 15 15.67 7.48 -4.53
N THR A 16 14.42 7.47 -5.01
CA THR A 16 14.11 8.07 -6.33
C THR A 16 13.47 9.45 -6.23
N THR A 17 13.63 10.22 -7.30
CA THR A 17 12.96 11.52 -7.49
C THR A 17 11.43 11.38 -7.52
N TYR A 18 10.91 10.19 -7.84
CA TYR A 18 9.48 9.91 -7.83
C TYR A 18 8.89 9.98 -6.43
N GLY A 19 9.53 9.34 -5.44
CA GLY A 19 9.08 9.38 -4.05
C GLY A 19 9.08 10.80 -3.48
N ARG A 20 10.12 11.58 -3.79
CA ARG A 20 10.23 12.98 -3.35
C ARG A 20 9.12 13.87 -3.94
N LYS A 21 8.77 13.66 -5.21
CA LYS A 21 7.61 14.31 -5.85
C LYS A 21 6.28 13.86 -5.21
N LEU A 22 6.18 12.59 -4.83
CA LEU A 22 4.98 12.04 -4.20
C LEU A 22 4.73 12.64 -2.80
N PHE A 23 5.78 12.75 -1.98
CA PHE A 23 5.69 13.42 -0.68
C PHE A 23 5.37 14.92 -0.81
N ALA A 24 5.96 15.60 -1.79
CA ALA A 24 5.66 17.01 -2.06
C ALA A 24 4.18 17.22 -2.46
N ILE A 25 3.62 16.34 -3.30
CA ILE A 25 2.20 16.36 -3.68
C ILE A 25 1.30 16.13 -2.46
N GLY A 26 1.69 15.21 -1.58
CA GLY A 26 0.93 14.89 -0.38
C GLY A 26 0.94 16.01 0.66
N ASN A 27 2.02 16.80 0.75
CA ASN A 27 2.10 17.91 1.69
C ASN A 27 1.28 19.13 1.20
N ASN A 28 1.43 19.52 -0.07
CA ASN A 28 0.57 20.52 -0.69
C ASN A 28 0.52 20.38 -2.22
N SER A 29 -0.59 19.85 -2.72
CA SER A 29 -0.80 19.63 -4.16
C SER A 29 -0.83 20.92 -5.00
N THR A 30 -1.30 22.03 -4.41
CA THR A 30 -1.35 23.33 -5.07
C THR A 30 0.06 23.91 -5.20
N ALA A 31 0.85 23.87 -4.13
CA ALA A 31 2.25 24.30 -4.17
C ALA A 31 3.08 23.44 -5.14
N ALA A 32 2.92 22.12 -5.12
CA ALA A 32 3.59 21.22 -6.05
C ALA A 32 3.33 21.56 -7.53
N ARG A 33 2.10 21.99 -7.85
CA ARG A 33 1.75 22.45 -9.20
C ARG A 33 2.47 23.74 -9.58
N PHE A 34 2.62 24.69 -8.66
CA PHE A 34 3.40 25.91 -8.87
C PHE A 34 4.91 25.63 -9.07
N PHE A 35 5.44 24.58 -8.45
CA PHE A 35 6.82 24.11 -8.67
C PHE A 35 7.00 23.27 -9.96
N GLY A 36 6.02 23.28 -10.88
CA GLY A 36 6.11 22.57 -12.17
C GLY A 36 5.92 21.05 -12.07
N ILE A 37 5.45 20.52 -10.94
CA ILE A 37 5.17 19.08 -10.80
C ILE A 37 3.77 18.80 -11.38
N ASN A 38 3.72 17.94 -12.39
CA ASN A 38 2.46 17.47 -12.98
C ASN A 38 1.75 16.49 -12.03
N VAL A 39 1.02 17.03 -11.07
CA VAL A 39 0.25 16.29 -10.05
C VAL A 39 -0.68 15.24 -10.69
N ASN A 40 -1.38 15.62 -11.77
CA ASN A 40 -2.32 14.75 -12.46
C ASN A 40 -1.64 13.50 -13.05
N ARG A 41 -0.45 13.64 -13.62
CA ARG A 41 0.29 12.52 -14.22
C ARG A 41 0.76 11.52 -13.16
N ILE A 42 1.24 12.03 -12.02
CA ILE A 42 1.69 11.19 -10.91
C ILE A 42 0.50 10.48 -10.27
N ARG A 43 -0.63 11.17 -10.06
CA ARG A 43 -1.87 10.55 -9.57
C ARG A 43 -2.36 9.46 -10.51
N PHE A 44 -2.40 9.72 -11.82
CA PHE A 44 -2.79 8.72 -12.82
C PHE A 44 -1.90 7.47 -12.76
N PHE A 45 -0.58 7.65 -12.70
CA PHE A 45 0.36 6.54 -12.60
C PHE A 45 0.15 5.72 -11.32
N ASN A 46 -0.09 6.38 -10.17
CA ASN A 46 -0.39 5.69 -8.92
C ASN A 46 -1.68 4.86 -9.00
N PHE A 47 -2.77 5.43 -9.56
CA PHE A 47 -4.02 4.70 -9.73
C PHE A 47 -3.86 3.50 -10.68
N ALA A 48 -3.13 3.67 -11.79
CA ALA A 48 -2.83 2.58 -12.71
C ALA A 48 -2.02 1.46 -12.02
N LEU A 49 -1.05 1.85 -11.18
CA LEU A 49 -0.23 0.92 -10.42
C LEU A 49 -1.06 0.12 -9.40
N ILE A 50 -1.94 0.80 -8.64
CA ILE A 50 -2.86 0.15 -7.70
C ILE A 50 -3.77 -0.84 -8.44
N GLY A 51 -4.32 -0.46 -9.60
CA GLY A 51 -5.14 -1.36 -10.43
C GLY A 51 -4.38 -2.61 -10.88
N LEU A 52 -3.13 -2.45 -11.32
CA LEU A 52 -2.27 -3.56 -11.73
C LEU A 52 -2.00 -4.52 -10.56
N PHE A 53 -1.67 -4.01 -9.37
CA PHE A 53 -1.44 -4.84 -8.19
C PHE A 53 -2.70 -5.49 -7.65
N SER A 54 -3.84 -4.80 -7.71
CA SER A 54 -5.14 -5.36 -7.32
C SER A 54 -5.50 -6.55 -8.22
N GLY A 55 -5.36 -6.40 -9.54
CA GLY A 55 -5.59 -7.50 -10.50
C GLY A 55 -4.65 -8.69 -10.27
N LEU A 56 -3.36 -8.44 -10.05
CA LEU A 56 -2.37 -9.48 -9.72
C LEU A 56 -2.73 -10.20 -8.41
N ALA A 57 -3.13 -9.46 -7.38
CA ALA A 57 -3.54 -10.02 -6.10
C ALA A 57 -4.80 -10.89 -6.24
N SER A 58 -5.79 -10.46 -7.03
CA SER A 58 -7.00 -11.24 -7.31
C SER A 58 -6.68 -12.55 -8.03
N VAL A 59 -5.81 -12.54 -9.04
CA VAL A 59 -5.41 -13.78 -9.75
C VAL A 59 -4.72 -14.76 -8.80
N LEU A 60 -3.82 -14.27 -7.95
CA LEU A 60 -3.13 -15.10 -6.96
C LEU A 60 -4.11 -15.66 -5.90
N LEU A 61 -5.07 -14.85 -5.45
CA LEU A 61 -6.09 -15.28 -4.49
C LEU A 61 -7.00 -16.36 -5.07
N THR A 62 -7.48 -16.15 -6.30
CA THR A 62 -8.31 -17.14 -7.02
C THR A 62 -7.54 -18.43 -7.25
N SER A 63 -6.26 -18.36 -7.61
CA SER A 63 -5.40 -19.54 -7.76
C SER A 63 -5.22 -20.31 -6.44
N ARG A 64 -5.27 -19.63 -5.28
CA ARG A 64 -5.10 -20.27 -3.97
C ARG A 64 -6.38 -20.95 -3.48
N ILE A 65 -7.53 -20.31 -3.67
CA ILE A 65 -8.80 -20.74 -3.09
C ILE A 65 -9.60 -21.61 -4.08
N GLY A 66 -9.30 -21.53 -5.38
CA GLY A 66 -10.01 -22.27 -6.44
C GLY A 66 -11.46 -21.82 -6.66
N SER A 67 -11.90 -20.77 -5.96
CA SER A 67 -13.27 -20.27 -6.00
C SER A 67 -13.29 -18.74 -5.98
N THR A 68 -13.92 -18.16 -6.99
CA THR A 68 -14.09 -16.71 -7.12
C THR A 68 -15.40 -16.30 -6.45
N ARG A 69 -15.43 -16.23 -5.12
CA ARG A 69 -16.56 -15.63 -4.41
C ARG A 69 -16.28 -14.15 -4.19
N PRO A 70 -17.19 -13.24 -4.57
CA PRO A 70 -16.98 -11.79 -4.44
C PRO A 70 -16.92 -11.32 -2.99
N ASN A 71 -17.33 -12.17 -2.03
CA ASN A 71 -17.38 -11.84 -0.61
C ASN A 71 -16.10 -12.19 0.17
N ILE A 72 -15.09 -12.83 -0.44
CA ILE A 72 -13.90 -13.32 0.29
C ILE A 72 -13.07 -12.17 0.86
N ALA A 73 -13.06 -11.01 0.19
CA ALA A 73 -12.26 -9.85 0.58
C ALA A 73 -13.08 -8.74 1.25
N THR A 74 -14.35 -8.97 1.60
CA THR A 74 -15.18 -7.94 2.22
C THR A 74 -14.64 -7.60 3.61
N GLY A 75 -14.39 -6.32 3.85
CA GLY A 75 -13.77 -5.82 5.10
C GLY A 75 -12.24 -5.74 5.07
N TRP A 76 -11.57 -6.36 4.09
CA TRP A 76 -10.12 -6.22 3.93
C TRP A 76 -9.73 -4.80 3.53
N GLU A 77 -10.60 -4.06 2.86
CA GLU A 77 -10.35 -2.66 2.47
C GLU A 77 -10.04 -1.80 3.69
N LEU A 78 -10.92 -1.84 4.71
CA LEU A 78 -10.76 -1.06 5.93
C LEU A 78 -9.57 -1.57 6.76
N GLU A 79 -9.37 -2.88 6.80
CA GLU A 79 -8.25 -3.49 7.50
C GLU A 79 -6.89 -3.09 6.91
N ILE A 80 -6.76 -3.08 5.59
CA ILE A 80 -5.53 -2.66 4.92
C ILE A 80 -5.25 -1.18 5.19
N ILE A 81 -6.29 -0.33 5.22
CA ILE A 81 -6.17 1.08 5.60
C ILE A 81 -5.69 1.20 7.06
N THR A 82 -6.24 0.44 8.00
CA THR A 82 -5.80 0.52 9.40
C THR A 82 -4.38 0.02 9.60
N ILE A 83 -3.98 -1.07 8.94
CA ILE A 83 -2.60 -1.59 9.00
C ILE A 83 -1.58 -0.57 8.46
N THR A 84 -1.90 0.09 7.34
CA THR A 84 -1.01 1.09 6.74
C THR A 84 -0.90 2.37 7.58
N VAL A 85 -2.01 2.81 8.18
CA VAL A 85 -2.03 3.96 9.11
C VAL A 85 -1.27 3.63 10.40
N LEU A 86 -1.42 2.42 10.94
CA LEU A 86 -0.63 1.92 12.09
C LEU A 86 0.88 1.94 11.77
N GLY A 87 1.24 1.65 10.52
CA GLY A 87 2.60 1.76 10.00
C GLY A 87 3.15 3.17 9.84
N GLY A 88 2.40 4.20 10.21
CA GLY A 88 2.84 5.59 10.21
C GLY A 88 2.63 6.32 8.88
N VAL A 89 1.70 5.85 8.04
CA VAL A 89 1.29 6.56 6.81
C VAL A 89 0.16 7.53 7.13
N TYR A 90 0.32 8.80 6.77
CA TYR A 90 -0.72 9.81 6.95
C TYR A 90 -1.82 9.69 5.89
N ILE A 91 -3.08 9.66 6.34
CA ILE A 91 -4.28 9.62 5.48
C ILE A 91 -4.35 10.88 4.58
N SER A 92 -3.96 12.03 5.12
CA SER A 92 -3.89 13.29 4.38
C SER A 92 -2.75 13.35 3.35
N GLY A 93 -1.83 12.38 3.38
CA GLY A 93 -0.64 12.35 2.53
C GLY A 93 0.52 13.20 3.06
N GLY A 94 1.68 13.09 2.41
CA GLY A 94 2.85 13.94 2.66
C GLY A 94 3.89 13.37 3.62
N ALA A 95 3.53 12.34 4.39
CA ALA A 95 4.46 11.61 5.26
C ALA A 95 4.08 10.12 5.37
N GLY A 96 5.10 9.27 5.44
CA GLY A 96 4.97 7.82 5.57
C GLY A 96 6.27 7.10 5.25
N ASN A 97 6.50 5.96 5.87
CA ASN A 97 7.68 5.14 5.62
C ASN A 97 7.27 3.69 5.36
N ILE A 98 7.86 3.06 4.34
CA ILE A 98 7.53 1.67 3.99
C ILE A 98 7.94 0.70 5.09
N LEU A 99 9.04 1.00 5.81
CA LEU A 99 9.53 0.14 6.89
C LEU A 99 8.49 -0.01 8.01
N GLY A 100 7.83 1.08 8.39
CA GLY A 100 6.77 1.06 9.42
C GLY A 100 5.56 0.23 8.98
N VAL A 101 5.17 0.34 7.70
CA VAL A 101 4.08 -0.46 7.11
C VAL A 101 4.43 -1.95 7.08
N VAL A 102 5.66 -2.29 6.70
CA VAL A 102 6.12 -3.70 6.69
C VAL A 102 6.07 -4.28 8.10
N ILE A 103 6.59 -3.58 9.10
CA ILE A 103 6.55 -4.01 10.50
C ILE A 103 5.10 -4.21 10.97
N SER A 104 4.21 -3.29 10.61
CA SER A 104 2.79 -3.35 11.00
C SER A 104 2.06 -4.53 10.36
N ILE A 105 2.30 -4.80 9.08
CA ILE A 105 1.76 -5.98 8.38
C ILE A 105 2.22 -7.27 9.06
N PHE A 106 3.51 -7.37 9.41
CA PHE A 106 4.02 -8.55 10.11
C PHE A 106 3.41 -8.68 11.51
N MET A 107 3.28 -7.59 12.25
CA MET A 107 2.72 -7.59 13.59
C MET A 107 1.24 -8.04 13.60
N VAL A 108 0.41 -7.44 12.73
CA VAL A 108 -1.00 -7.82 12.60
C VAL A 108 -1.16 -9.22 12.00
N GLY A 109 -0.32 -9.57 11.01
CA GLY A 109 -0.33 -10.90 10.40
C GLY A 109 0.02 -12.01 11.38
N LEU A 110 1.05 -11.82 12.21
CA LEU A 110 1.42 -12.75 13.27
C LEU A 110 0.34 -12.83 14.35
N ALA A 111 -0.26 -11.71 14.74
CA ALA A 111 -1.36 -11.70 15.70
C ALA A 111 -2.55 -12.51 15.20
N ARG A 112 -2.90 -12.39 13.91
CA ARG A 112 -3.96 -13.19 13.28
C ARG A 112 -3.62 -14.68 13.22
N PHE A 113 -2.38 -15.00 12.86
CA PHE A 113 -1.94 -16.39 12.83
C PHE A 113 -1.95 -17.01 14.23
N GLY A 114 -1.49 -16.26 15.24
CA GLY A 114 -1.53 -16.67 16.65
C GLY A 114 -2.95 -16.84 17.19
N MET A 115 -3.85 -15.87 16.95
CA MET A 115 -5.27 -16.01 17.34
C MET A 115 -5.97 -17.15 16.60
N GLY A 116 -5.61 -17.41 15.34
CA GLY A 116 -6.12 -18.56 14.59
C GLY A 116 -5.64 -19.91 15.14
N LEU A 117 -4.43 -19.97 15.71
CA LEU A 117 -3.88 -21.15 16.39
C LEU A 117 -4.39 -21.33 17.83
N VAL A 118 -4.80 -20.25 18.49
CA VAL A 118 -5.42 -20.30 19.83
C VAL A 118 -6.91 -20.65 19.73
N ASN A 119 -7.55 -20.39 18.59
CA ASN A 119 -8.92 -20.81 18.29
C ASN A 119 -8.98 -22.23 17.70
N VAL A 120 -8.25 -23.16 18.34
CA VAL A 120 -8.45 -24.61 18.29
C VAL A 120 -8.27 -25.17 19.70
#